data_AF-A0A6U6K6Y3-F1
#
_entry.id   AF-A0A6U6K6Y3-F1
#
_cell.length_a   1.000
_cell.length_b   1.000
_cell.length_c   1.000
_cell.angle_alpha   90.00
_cell.angle_beta   90.00
_cell.angle_gamma   90.00
#
_symmetry.space_group_name_H-M   'P 1'
#
loop_
_entity.id
_entity.type
_entity.pdbx_description
1 polymer ?
#
loop_
_entity_poly.entity_id
_entity_poly.type
_entity_poly.pdbx_seq_one_letter_code
_entity_poly.pdbx_strand_id
1 'polypeptide(L)'
;MSVDDVPPLHKQLLSPADTVLERGSFSDRGERPVRELPDLTQRLKEQGIYGEYVTWRDNYMRWRKGEAKGAKGENTADAHEQAAKDFEYWYPTVKTFNFRRTIAFWGAITCAEGCLLFLWIPLVEMYGIGTEEMKYELTKVPNFVGGTMFLIGIYLAYFELINLDSGGINAGKYNYLWCDLSLLRTLEIQAASFLGAGSYLVGALLYTVSQVSDFFRLDAGAQALLVEWPLAVGGFLFFVAGCCELVVNGVLWTWPDRLVWFVACLNWYGGLTFWLSACPSVLAGDTATWVGVAGTLAYLVGAVLGLLMWRGEQFGGAMIPALNRVANESVALRRDPATGACHVIHSSKVQPKDLEEALNPRLSWRGVVFLNLYVFIAAAQWIACSSCLHHASDIHQNPANFRRFLNLFISGLVNIVIVHMLMVLNSAIVKMPKKDEEPYRSLAILMRLVSFVVLGNSILTLDIQLATPVGSQ
;
A
#
# COMPACT_ATOMS: atom_id res chain seq x y z
N MET A 1 -50.24 -22.21 61.46
CA MET A 1 -50.36 -21.72 60.07
C MET A 1 -49.52 -22.65 59.20
N SER A 2 -50.13 -23.73 58.72
CA SER A 2 -49.56 -24.68 57.78
C SER A 2 -50.39 -24.57 56.51
N VAL A 3 -49.72 -24.34 55.39
CA VAL A 3 -50.33 -24.12 54.07
C VAL A 3 -50.43 -25.47 53.38
N ASP A 4 -51.64 -26.03 53.37
CA ASP A 4 -52.13 -26.91 52.32
C ASP A 4 -52.93 -26.03 51.33
N ASP A 5 -52.75 -26.22 50.02
CA ASP A 5 -53.80 -26.16 48.99
C ASP A 5 -53.23 -26.08 47.57
N VAL A 6 -53.06 -27.24 46.91
CA VAL A 6 -53.30 -27.38 45.46
C VAL A 6 -53.85 -28.80 45.19
N PRO A 7 -55.05 -28.95 44.60
CA PRO A 7 -55.66 -30.25 44.32
C PRO A 7 -55.19 -30.88 42.99
N PRO A 8 -55.25 -32.23 42.84
CA PRO A 8 -54.82 -32.95 41.65
C PRO A 8 -55.97 -33.12 40.64
N LEU A 9 -55.67 -33.02 39.34
CA LEU A 9 -56.64 -33.31 38.29
C LEU A 9 -56.16 -34.43 37.33
N HIS A 10 -56.79 -35.58 37.54
CA HIS A 10 -57.16 -36.67 36.65
C HIS A 10 -56.36 -36.94 35.35
N LYS A 11 -55.71 -38.11 35.38
CA LYS A 11 -55.45 -39.00 34.24
C LYS A 11 -56.76 -39.34 33.50
N GLN A 12 -56.76 -39.19 32.18
CA GLN A 12 -57.59 -39.99 31.28
C GLN A 12 -56.70 -40.84 30.37
N LEU A 13 -57.09 -42.10 30.31
CA LEU A 13 -56.50 -43.24 29.60
C LEU A 13 -56.53 -43.05 28.09
N LEU A 14 -55.46 -43.47 27.39
CA LEU A 14 -55.61 -44.22 26.13
C LEU A 14 -54.56 -45.34 26.04
N SER A 15 -55.06 -46.47 25.53
CA SER A 15 -54.54 -47.84 25.52
C SER A 15 -53.43 -48.06 24.47
N PRO A 16 -52.49 -49.01 24.70
CA PRO A 16 -51.52 -49.46 23.71
C PRO A 16 -52.07 -50.65 22.90
N ALA A 17 -52.67 -50.36 21.75
CA ALA A 17 -52.87 -51.37 20.70
C ALA A 17 -53.05 -50.66 19.35
N ASP A 18 -52.41 -51.22 18.33
CA ASP A 18 -52.64 -50.98 16.89
C ASP A 18 -52.10 -49.68 16.28
N THR A 19 -50.84 -49.70 15.84
CA THR A 19 -50.58 -49.46 14.40
C THR A 19 -49.23 -50.05 13.97
N VAL A 20 -49.34 -51.14 13.22
CA VAL A 20 -48.28 -51.79 12.47
C VAL A 20 -47.70 -50.79 11.46
N LEU A 21 -46.42 -50.45 11.58
CA LEU A 21 -45.68 -49.73 10.54
C LEU A 21 -45.32 -50.71 9.42
N GLU A 22 -46.11 -50.69 8.34
CA GLU A 22 -45.73 -51.29 7.07
C GLU A 22 -44.43 -50.66 6.56
N ARG A 23 -43.38 -51.47 6.43
CA ARG A 23 -42.17 -51.12 5.67
C ARG A 23 -42.52 -51.10 4.18
N GLY A 24 -43.03 -49.96 3.71
CA GLY A 24 -43.09 -49.64 2.29
C GLY A 24 -41.68 -49.55 1.71
N SER A 25 -41.44 -50.28 0.62
CA SER A 25 -40.20 -50.27 -0.15
C SER A 25 -39.83 -48.86 -0.62
N PHE A 26 -38.58 -48.46 -0.35
CA PHE A 26 -38.03 -47.13 -0.63
C PHE A 26 -37.74 -46.84 -2.12
N SER A 27 -38.27 -47.63 -3.05
CA SER A 27 -37.86 -47.63 -4.46
C SER A 27 -38.75 -46.83 -5.41
N ASP A 28 -39.74 -46.06 -4.92
CA ASP A 28 -40.69 -45.35 -5.79
C ASP A 28 -40.91 -43.88 -5.40
N ARG A 29 -39.84 -43.17 -5.06
CA ARG A 29 -39.84 -41.69 -5.08
C ARG A 29 -39.47 -41.24 -6.48
N GLY A 30 -40.47 -41.18 -7.36
CA GLY A 30 -40.36 -40.45 -8.62
C GLY A 30 -39.76 -39.07 -8.37
N GLU A 31 -38.77 -38.71 -9.18
CA GLU A 31 -38.16 -37.38 -9.22
C GLU A 31 -39.28 -36.34 -9.36
N ARG A 32 -39.70 -35.75 -8.24
CA ARG A 32 -40.50 -34.54 -8.32
C ARG A 32 -39.58 -33.50 -8.95
N PRO A 33 -39.94 -32.90 -10.10
CA PRO A 33 -39.14 -31.85 -10.69
C PRO A 33 -38.94 -30.79 -9.62
N VAL A 34 -37.67 -30.47 -9.33
CA VAL A 34 -37.32 -29.40 -8.40
C VAL A 34 -37.98 -28.15 -8.97
N ARG A 35 -39.12 -27.74 -8.39
CA ARG A 35 -39.80 -26.52 -8.78
C ARG A 35 -38.76 -25.42 -8.72
N GLU A 36 -38.48 -24.80 -9.86
CA GLU A 36 -37.53 -23.69 -9.95
C GLU A 36 -37.92 -22.68 -8.88
N LEU A 37 -36.98 -22.44 -7.95
CA LEU A 37 -37.19 -21.48 -6.89
C LEU A 37 -37.37 -20.10 -7.54
N PRO A 38 -38.34 -19.30 -7.09
CA PRO A 38 -38.58 -17.98 -7.66
C PRO A 38 -37.33 -17.11 -7.54
N ASP A 39 -37.02 -16.35 -8.60
CA ASP A 39 -35.91 -15.39 -8.58
C ASP A 39 -36.25 -14.23 -7.63
N LEU A 40 -35.52 -14.14 -6.52
CA LEU A 40 -35.69 -13.12 -5.49
C LEU A 40 -34.81 -11.89 -5.73
N THR A 41 -34.03 -11.85 -6.82
CA THR A 41 -33.05 -10.77 -7.09
C THR A 41 -33.68 -9.38 -7.04
N GLN A 42 -34.85 -9.20 -7.65
CA GLN A 42 -35.56 -7.91 -7.65
C GLN A 42 -35.94 -7.48 -6.23
N ARG A 43 -36.51 -8.39 -5.44
CA ARG A 43 -36.93 -8.13 -4.05
C ARG A 43 -35.74 -7.81 -3.15
N LEU A 44 -34.63 -8.53 -3.32
CA LEU A 44 -33.39 -8.27 -2.58
C LEU A 44 -32.80 -6.89 -2.92
N LYS A 45 -32.91 -6.44 -4.17
CA LYS A 45 -32.50 -5.09 -4.60
C LYS A 45 -33.41 -4.01 -4.02
N GLU A 46 -34.73 -4.23 -4.07
CA GLU A 46 -35.74 -3.33 -3.50
C GLU A 46 -35.58 -3.17 -1.97
N GLN A 47 -35.14 -4.23 -1.29
CA GLN A 47 -34.85 -4.24 0.14
C GLN A 47 -33.44 -3.73 0.50
N GLY A 48 -32.61 -3.38 -0.49
CA GLY A 48 -31.23 -2.91 -0.26
C GLY A 48 -30.24 -3.98 0.21
N ILE A 49 -30.65 -5.24 0.39
CA ILE A 49 -29.83 -6.33 0.94
C ILE A 49 -29.11 -7.17 -0.12
N TYR A 50 -29.27 -6.85 -1.41
CA TYR A 50 -28.65 -7.63 -2.50
C TYR A 50 -27.12 -7.72 -2.39
N GLY A 51 -26.46 -6.65 -1.94
CA GLY A 51 -25.00 -6.63 -1.75
C GLY A 51 -24.52 -7.60 -0.65
N GLU A 52 -25.25 -7.65 0.46
CA GLU A 52 -24.98 -8.58 1.57
C GLU A 52 -25.19 -10.03 1.14
N TYR A 53 -26.28 -10.30 0.40
CA TYR A 53 -26.54 -11.61 -0.15
C TYR A 53 -25.44 -12.10 -1.09
N VAL A 54 -24.95 -11.24 -2.00
CA VAL A 54 -23.84 -11.58 -2.91
C VAL A 54 -22.58 -11.88 -2.10
N THR A 55 -22.27 -11.07 -1.09
CA THR A 55 -21.10 -11.27 -0.22
C THR A 55 -21.20 -12.58 0.57
N TRP A 56 -22.36 -12.86 1.17
CA TRP A 56 -22.63 -14.11 1.87
C TRP A 56 -22.52 -15.31 0.94
N ARG A 57 -23.13 -15.26 -0.25
CA ARG A 57 -23.10 -16.32 -1.25
C ARG A 57 -21.66 -16.59 -1.69
N ASP A 58 -20.89 -15.55 -1.99
CA ASP A 58 -19.51 -15.70 -2.42
C ASP A 58 -18.65 -16.30 -1.30
N ASN A 59 -18.84 -15.87 -0.05
CA ASN A 59 -18.18 -16.46 1.12
C ASN A 59 -18.59 -17.92 1.36
N TYR A 60 -19.88 -18.24 1.21
CA TYR A 60 -20.40 -19.60 1.30
C TYR A 60 -19.82 -20.50 0.19
N MET A 61 -19.70 -19.97 -1.03
CA MET A 61 -19.09 -20.69 -2.15
C MET A 61 -17.58 -20.90 -1.94
N ARG A 62 -16.85 -19.92 -1.37
CA ARG A 62 -15.45 -20.09 -0.97
C ARG A 62 -15.30 -21.16 0.12
N TRP A 63 -16.17 -21.13 1.12
CA TRP A 63 -16.24 -22.18 2.15
C TRP A 63 -16.49 -23.57 1.54
N ARG A 64 -17.45 -23.69 0.61
CA ARG A 64 -17.74 -24.95 -0.13
C ARG A 64 -16.59 -25.42 -1.02
N LYS A 65 -15.77 -24.51 -1.53
CA LYS A 65 -14.57 -24.82 -2.31
C LYS A 65 -13.36 -25.18 -1.44
N GLY A 66 -13.52 -25.23 -0.12
CA GLY A 66 -12.46 -25.60 0.81
C GLY A 66 -11.49 -24.46 1.12
N GLU A 67 -11.82 -23.21 0.78
CA GLU A 67 -10.97 -22.05 1.09
C GLU A 67 -11.03 -21.64 2.59
N ALA A 68 -12.00 -22.16 3.34
CA ALA A 68 -12.04 -22.00 4.78
C ALA A 68 -11.09 -22.99 5.46
N LYS A 69 -10.30 -22.55 6.44
CA LYS A 69 -9.32 -23.41 7.15
C LYS A 69 -9.98 -24.37 8.17
N GLY A 70 -11.21 -24.79 7.89
CA GLY A 70 -11.96 -25.82 8.62
C GLY A 70 -12.94 -25.31 9.68
N ALA A 71 -13.52 -26.26 10.43
CA ALA A 71 -14.50 -26.07 11.52
C ALA A 71 -13.92 -25.42 12.79
N LYS A 72 -13.19 -24.30 12.64
CA LYS A 72 -12.54 -23.56 13.74
C LYS A 72 -13.18 -22.18 14.02
N GLY A 73 -14.48 -22.06 13.79
CA GLY A 73 -15.22 -20.86 14.20
C GLY A 73 -14.93 -19.58 13.42
N GLU A 74 -14.24 -19.65 12.27
CA GLU A 74 -13.92 -18.46 11.44
C GLU A 74 -15.16 -17.72 10.93
N ASN A 75 -16.33 -18.34 11.00
CA ASN A 75 -17.63 -17.74 10.65
C ASN A 75 -18.63 -17.85 11.80
N THR A 76 -18.17 -17.78 13.06
CA THR A 76 -19.04 -17.61 14.22
C THR A 76 -19.31 -16.13 14.47
N ALA A 77 -20.45 -15.82 15.07
CA ALA A 77 -20.77 -14.46 15.52
C ALA A 77 -19.65 -13.88 16.40
N ASP A 78 -19.06 -14.70 17.28
CA ASP A 78 -17.96 -14.32 18.16
C ASP A 78 -16.71 -13.88 17.40
N ALA A 79 -16.36 -14.56 16.29
CA ALA A 79 -15.21 -14.19 15.47
C ALA A 79 -15.44 -12.84 14.77
N HIS A 80 -16.65 -12.61 14.24
CA HIS A 80 -17.04 -11.33 13.65
C HIS A 80 -17.08 -10.19 14.70
N GLU A 81 -17.51 -10.49 15.92
CA GLU A 81 -17.52 -9.52 17.01
C GLU A 81 -16.10 -9.17 17.45
N GLN A 82 -15.21 -10.15 17.55
CA GLN A 82 -13.80 -9.92 17.89
C GLN A 82 -13.09 -9.12 16.80
N ALA A 83 -13.29 -9.45 15.52
CA ALA A 83 -12.73 -8.68 14.41
C ALA A 83 -13.20 -7.22 14.44
N ALA A 84 -14.49 -6.99 14.73
CA ALA A 84 -15.02 -5.64 14.87
C ALA A 84 -14.41 -4.87 16.07
N LYS A 85 -14.16 -5.55 17.20
CA LYS A 85 -13.48 -4.95 18.37
C LYS A 85 -12.03 -4.61 18.05
N ASP A 86 -11.31 -5.51 17.38
CA ASP A 86 -9.92 -5.29 16.98
C ASP A 86 -9.83 -4.13 15.97
N PHE A 87 -10.76 -4.04 15.02
CA PHE A 87 -10.84 -2.93 14.09
C PHE A 87 -11.10 -1.60 14.80
N GLU A 88 -12.11 -1.53 15.69
CA GLU A 88 -12.44 -0.33 16.47
C GLU A 88 -11.29 0.09 17.39
N TYR A 89 -10.48 -0.86 17.87
CA TYR A 89 -9.28 -0.58 18.66
C TYR A 89 -8.20 0.14 17.85
N TRP A 90 -7.90 -0.35 16.64
CA TRP A 90 -6.86 0.24 15.78
C TRP A 90 -7.32 1.51 15.04
N TYR A 91 -8.63 1.65 14.81
CA TYR A 91 -9.25 2.75 14.06
C TYR A 91 -10.45 3.37 14.81
N PRO A 92 -10.28 3.88 16.04
CA PRO A 92 -11.39 4.37 16.86
C PRO A 92 -12.07 5.62 16.29
N THR A 93 -11.39 6.33 15.40
CA THR A 93 -11.83 7.60 14.82
C THR A 93 -11.47 7.71 13.34
N VAL A 94 -12.21 8.56 12.63
CA VAL A 94 -11.92 8.90 11.21
C VAL A 94 -10.53 9.49 11.06
N LYS A 95 -10.08 10.26 12.07
CA LYS A 95 -8.75 10.86 12.09
C LYS A 95 -7.64 9.80 12.12
N THR A 96 -7.77 8.79 12.97
CA THR A 96 -6.81 7.69 13.08
C THR A 96 -6.78 6.86 11.80
N PHE A 97 -7.96 6.55 11.26
CA PHE A 97 -8.09 5.83 9.99
C PHE A 97 -7.43 6.60 8.83
N ASN A 98 -7.76 7.89 8.67
CA ASN A 98 -7.19 8.73 7.60
C ASN A 98 -5.68 8.91 7.76
N PHE A 99 -5.18 9.02 8.99
CA PHE A 99 -3.74 9.07 9.25
C PHE A 99 -3.03 7.83 8.69
N ARG A 100 -3.40 6.64 9.17
CA ARG A 100 -2.77 5.37 8.74
C ARG A 100 -2.93 5.15 7.23
N ARG A 101 -4.12 5.42 6.70
CA ARG A 101 -4.41 5.39 5.26
C ARG A 101 -3.48 6.31 4.45
N THR A 102 -3.26 7.54 4.91
CA THR A 102 -2.42 8.52 4.21
C THR A 102 -0.95 8.11 4.24
N ILE A 103 -0.47 7.67 5.40
CA ILE A 103 0.92 7.25 5.59
C ILE A 103 1.24 6.03 4.72
N ALA A 104 0.40 4.99 4.74
CA ALA A 104 0.56 3.81 3.91
C ALA A 104 0.53 4.13 2.40
N PHE A 105 -0.35 5.04 1.97
CA PHE A 105 -0.42 5.49 0.58
C PHE A 105 0.88 6.13 0.12
N TRP A 106 1.34 7.17 0.84
CA TRP A 106 2.54 7.91 0.46
C TRP A 106 3.81 7.10 0.64
N GLY A 107 3.84 6.20 1.62
CA GLY A 107 4.91 5.21 1.78
C GLY A 107 5.11 4.40 0.51
N ALA A 108 4.03 3.81 -0.02
CA ALA A 108 4.10 3.01 -1.24
C ALA A 108 4.41 3.84 -2.50
N ILE A 109 3.79 5.02 -2.65
CA ILE A 109 4.02 5.92 -3.80
C ILE A 109 5.48 6.37 -3.88
N THR A 110 6.04 6.88 -2.79
CA THR A 110 7.40 7.45 -2.78
C THR A 110 8.47 6.37 -2.88
N CYS A 111 8.27 5.18 -2.29
CA CYS A 111 9.14 4.03 -2.55
C CYS A 111 9.11 3.60 -4.03
N ALA A 112 7.92 3.53 -4.65
CA ALA A 112 7.80 3.17 -6.06
C ALA A 112 8.48 4.20 -6.99
N GLU A 113 8.28 5.50 -6.73
CA GLU A 113 8.94 6.58 -7.46
C GLU A 113 10.47 6.50 -7.33
N GLY A 114 10.96 6.29 -6.11
CA GLY A 114 12.38 6.12 -5.83
C GLY A 114 12.99 4.94 -6.61
N CYS A 115 12.30 3.79 -6.64
CA CYS A 115 12.76 2.62 -7.38
C CYS A 115 12.79 2.86 -8.90
N LEU A 116 11.81 3.56 -9.47
CA LEU A 116 11.83 3.89 -10.91
C LEU A 116 13.03 4.77 -11.27
N LEU A 117 13.37 5.74 -10.41
CA LEU A 117 14.54 6.60 -10.60
C LEU A 117 15.85 5.81 -10.49
N PHE A 118 15.93 4.84 -9.58
CA PHE A 118 17.08 3.94 -9.50
C PHE A 118 17.25 3.05 -10.73
N LEU A 119 16.16 2.58 -11.34
CA LEU A 119 16.22 1.78 -12.57
C LEU A 119 16.76 2.55 -13.77
N TRP A 120 16.70 3.89 -13.75
CA TRP A 120 17.23 4.72 -14.82
C TRP A 120 18.75 4.72 -14.89
N ILE A 121 19.43 4.73 -13.74
CA ILE A 121 20.90 4.78 -13.64
C ILE A 121 21.58 3.67 -14.45
N PRO A 122 21.27 2.38 -14.24
CA PRO A 122 21.90 1.30 -14.99
C PRO A 122 21.54 1.32 -16.48
N LEU A 123 20.38 1.89 -16.87
CA LEU A 123 20.06 2.09 -18.29
C LEU A 123 21.02 3.09 -18.94
N VAL A 124 21.33 4.18 -18.25
CA VAL A 124 22.30 5.19 -18.72
C VAL A 124 23.70 4.58 -18.83
N GLU A 125 24.13 3.87 -17.79
CA GLU A 125 25.48 3.30 -17.73
C GLU A 125 25.69 2.18 -18.76
N MET A 126 24.74 1.25 -18.91
CA MET A 126 24.90 0.09 -19.79
C MET A 126 24.65 0.39 -21.27
N TYR A 127 23.70 1.28 -21.57
CA TYR A 127 23.34 1.60 -22.97
C TYR A 127 23.97 2.90 -23.47
N GLY A 128 24.73 3.60 -22.62
CA GLY A 128 25.39 4.86 -22.99
C GLY A 128 24.39 5.95 -23.38
N ILE A 129 23.28 6.06 -22.64
CA ILE A 129 22.23 7.04 -22.93
C ILE A 129 22.73 8.46 -22.58
N GLY A 130 22.63 9.40 -23.53
CA GLY A 130 23.08 10.78 -23.36
C GLY A 130 24.56 10.99 -23.69
N THR A 131 25.01 12.25 -23.72
CA THR A 131 26.43 12.57 -23.94
C THR A 131 27.26 12.33 -22.67
N GLU A 132 28.59 12.25 -22.79
CA GLU A 132 29.47 12.07 -21.63
C GLU A 132 29.25 13.14 -20.57
N GLU A 133 28.96 14.36 -21.01
CA GLU A 133 28.71 15.44 -20.08
C GLU A 133 27.37 15.30 -19.38
N MET A 134 26.32 14.81 -20.07
CA MET A 134 24.99 14.55 -19.50
C MET A 134 24.93 13.34 -18.57
N LYS A 135 25.84 12.37 -18.75
CA LYS A 135 25.84 11.11 -17.96
C LYS A 135 25.93 11.39 -16.46
N TYR A 136 26.71 12.42 -16.08
CA TYR A 136 26.83 12.80 -14.68
C TYR A 136 25.48 13.21 -14.10
N GLU A 137 24.75 14.13 -14.74
CA GLU A 137 23.45 14.57 -14.24
C GLU A 137 22.43 13.43 -14.32
N LEU A 138 22.36 12.72 -15.46
CA LEU A 138 21.44 11.61 -15.70
C LEU A 138 21.61 10.41 -14.75
N THR A 139 22.72 10.32 -14.01
CA THR A 139 22.95 9.27 -13.00
C THR A 139 22.81 9.82 -11.58
N LYS A 140 23.56 10.89 -11.24
CA LYS A 140 23.67 11.39 -9.86
C LYS A 140 22.39 12.03 -9.35
N VAL A 141 21.71 12.82 -10.18
CA VAL A 141 20.49 13.52 -9.77
C VAL A 141 19.33 12.55 -9.60
N PRO A 142 19.03 11.62 -10.54
CA PRO A 142 18.04 10.58 -10.32
C PRO A 142 18.38 9.68 -9.13
N ASN A 143 19.66 9.36 -8.89
CA ASN A 143 20.06 8.62 -7.69
C ASN A 143 19.70 9.36 -6.40
N PHE A 144 20.02 10.65 -6.31
CA PHE A 144 19.73 11.46 -5.14
C PHE A 144 18.23 11.68 -4.91
N VAL A 145 17.49 12.06 -5.96
CA VAL A 145 16.03 12.24 -5.88
C VAL A 145 15.37 10.91 -5.55
N GLY A 146 15.79 9.81 -6.20
CA GLY A 146 15.29 8.48 -5.95
C GLY A 146 15.52 8.02 -4.51
N GLY A 147 16.73 8.26 -3.98
CA GLY A 147 17.07 8.04 -2.58
C GLY A 147 16.25 8.86 -1.61
N THR A 148 15.99 10.13 -1.94
CA THR A 148 15.15 11.01 -1.13
C THR A 148 13.71 10.52 -1.09
N MET A 149 13.12 10.14 -2.23
CA MET A 149 11.77 9.59 -2.29
C MET A 149 11.67 8.27 -1.53
N PHE A 150 12.66 7.38 -1.70
CA PHE A 150 12.71 6.12 -0.96
C PHE A 150 12.83 6.36 0.56
N LEU A 151 13.70 7.29 0.99
CA LEU A 151 13.84 7.67 2.39
C LEU A 151 12.53 8.23 2.97
N ILE A 152 11.80 9.07 2.22
CA ILE A 152 10.48 9.55 2.64
C ILE A 152 9.55 8.37 2.88
N GLY A 153 9.49 7.41 1.95
CA GLY A 153 8.61 6.25 2.08
C GLY A 153 8.94 5.36 3.27
N ILE A 154 10.23 5.11 3.51
CA ILE A 154 10.74 4.40 4.68
C ILE A 154 10.43 5.15 5.98
N TYR A 155 10.67 6.47 6.01
CA TYR A 155 10.37 7.29 7.17
C TYR A 155 8.88 7.29 7.49
N LEU A 156 8.00 7.33 6.49
CA LEU A 156 6.56 7.24 6.67
C LEU A 156 6.16 5.92 7.34
N ALA A 157 6.75 4.79 6.92
CA ALA A 157 6.53 3.50 7.59
C ALA A 157 7.00 3.49 9.05
N TYR A 158 8.18 4.08 9.34
CA TYR A 158 8.67 4.26 10.71
C TYR A 158 7.77 5.21 11.52
N PHE A 159 7.28 6.27 10.89
CA PHE A 159 6.41 7.27 11.49
C PHE A 159 5.06 6.67 11.90
N GLU A 160 4.51 5.74 11.12
CA GLU A 160 3.33 4.97 11.54
C GLU A 160 3.62 4.13 12.80
N LEU A 161 4.78 3.47 12.84
CA LEU A 161 5.17 2.61 13.96
C LEU A 161 5.32 3.40 15.28
N ILE A 162 5.93 4.58 15.24
CA ILE A 162 6.12 5.40 16.45
C ILE A 162 4.85 6.17 16.86
N ASN A 163 3.80 6.17 16.02
CA ASN A 163 2.49 6.76 16.29
C ASN A 163 1.38 5.71 16.30
N LEU A 164 1.63 4.52 16.87
CA LEU A 164 0.60 3.49 16.99
C LEU A 164 -0.51 3.85 17.99
N ASP A 165 -0.23 4.72 18.97
CA ASP A 165 -1.23 5.18 19.94
C ASP A 165 -2.27 6.11 19.30
N SER A 166 -3.51 5.62 19.24
CA SER A 166 -4.67 6.37 18.75
C SER A 166 -4.96 7.60 19.61
N GLY A 167 -4.63 7.58 20.92
CA GLY A 167 -4.84 8.71 21.83
C GLY A 167 -4.06 9.96 21.41
N GLY A 168 -2.76 9.80 21.13
CA GLY A 168 -1.90 10.84 20.57
C GLY A 168 -2.43 11.40 19.25
N ILE A 169 -2.73 10.53 18.27
CA ILE A 169 -3.26 10.95 16.96
C ILE A 169 -4.54 11.77 17.12
N ASN A 170 -5.47 11.30 17.96
CA ASN A 170 -6.74 12.00 18.20
C ASN A 170 -6.51 13.39 18.81
N ALA A 171 -5.60 13.50 19.78
CA ALA A 171 -5.18 14.77 20.36
C ALA A 171 -4.37 15.67 19.40
N GLY A 172 -3.97 15.16 18.22
CA GLY A 172 -3.10 15.87 17.29
C GLY A 172 -1.65 15.96 17.77
N LYS A 173 -1.25 15.06 18.67
CA LYS A 173 0.11 14.94 19.19
C LYS A 173 0.81 13.81 18.45
N TYR A 174 1.78 14.17 17.63
CA TYR A 174 2.57 13.22 16.85
C TYR A 174 4.00 13.18 17.38
N ASN A 175 4.56 11.98 17.43
CA ASN A 175 5.98 11.76 17.65
C ASN A 175 6.68 11.65 16.31
N TYR A 176 7.76 12.40 16.13
CA TYR A 176 8.49 12.49 14.86
C TYR A 176 9.83 11.75 14.89
N LEU A 177 10.30 11.30 16.06
CA LEU A 177 11.68 10.85 16.22
C LEU A 177 11.78 9.50 16.93
N TRP A 178 11.24 9.42 18.15
CA TRP A 178 11.57 8.33 19.07
C TRP A 178 10.45 7.31 19.16
N CYS A 179 10.80 6.03 19.22
CA CYS A 179 9.82 5.01 19.53
C CYS A 179 9.68 4.84 21.05
N ASP A 180 8.45 4.85 21.56
CA ASP A 180 8.18 4.45 22.94
C ASP A 180 8.12 2.92 23.01
N LEU A 181 9.21 2.31 23.47
CA LEU A 181 9.30 0.85 23.62
C LEU A 181 8.31 0.30 24.65
N SER A 182 7.88 1.12 25.61
CA SER A 182 6.85 0.70 26.57
C SER A 182 5.50 0.56 25.88
N LEU A 183 5.17 1.48 24.96
CA LEU A 183 3.99 1.40 24.11
C LEU A 183 4.01 0.15 23.21
N LEU A 184 5.14 -0.16 22.58
CA LEU A 184 5.21 -1.39 21.76
C LEU A 184 4.95 -2.66 22.57
N ARG A 185 5.43 -2.70 23.82
CA ARG A 185 5.19 -3.83 24.72
C ARG A 185 3.72 -3.90 25.14
N THR A 186 3.07 -2.77 25.43
CA THR A 186 1.64 -2.76 25.82
C THR A 186 0.72 -3.11 24.65
N LEU A 187 1.11 -2.76 23.43
CA LEU A 187 0.40 -3.08 22.20
C LEU A 187 0.74 -4.48 21.64
N GLU A 188 1.56 -5.26 22.36
CA GLU A 188 2.03 -6.59 21.94
C GLU A 188 2.68 -6.61 20.54
N ILE A 189 3.30 -5.50 20.15
CA ILE A 189 4.03 -5.40 18.88
C ILE A 189 5.38 -6.10 19.02
N GLN A 190 5.70 -6.96 18.06
CA GLN A 190 6.94 -7.73 18.06
C GLN A 190 8.16 -6.79 17.99
N ALA A 191 9.20 -7.08 18.78
CA ALA A 191 10.44 -6.29 18.76
C ALA A 191 11.10 -6.25 17.37
N ALA A 192 10.90 -7.29 16.56
CA ALA A 192 11.35 -7.35 15.17
C ALA A 192 10.74 -6.23 14.31
N SER A 193 9.49 -5.78 14.57
CA SER A 193 8.91 -4.64 13.85
C SER A 193 9.70 -3.35 14.07
N PHE A 194 10.14 -3.11 15.32
CA PHE A 194 10.95 -1.94 15.65
C PHE A 194 12.36 -2.02 15.11
N LEU A 195 13.02 -3.16 15.31
CA LEU A 195 14.36 -3.40 14.77
C LEU A 195 14.37 -3.28 13.25
N GLY A 196 13.34 -3.81 12.58
CA GLY A 196 13.21 -3.74 11.13
C GLY A 196 12.97 -2.33 10.63
N ALA A 197 11.98 -1.61 11.16
CA ALA A 197 11.70 -0.22 10.75
C ALA A 197 12.89 0.71 11.03
N GLY A 198 13.54 0.56 12.19
CA GLY A 198 14.74 1.32 12.55
C GLY A 198 15.92 1.00 11.63
N SER A 199 16.13 -0.27 11.28
CA SER A 199 17.18 -0.68 10.34
C SER A 199 16.92 -0.11 8.94
N TYR A 200 15.68 -0.13 8.44
CA TYR A 200 15.35 0.54 7.19
C TYR A 200 15.66 2.04 7.23
N LEU A 201 15.24 2.74 8.28
CA LEU A 201 15.45 4.19 8.38
C LEU A 201 16.95 4.54 8.42
N VAL A 202 17.72 3.87 9.27
CA VAL A 202 19.17 4.10 9.36
C VAL A 202 19.86 3.72 8.06
N GLY A 203 19.47 2.61 7.43
CA GLY A 203 20.01 2.19 6.14
C GLY A 203 19.75 3.21 5.03
N ALA A 204 18.53 3.75 4.96
CA ALA A 204 18.17 4.79 3.99
C ALA A 204 18.93 6.09 4.23
N LEU A 205 19.13 6.50 5.48
CA LEU A 205 19.95 7.67 5.83
C LEU A 205 21.42 7.48 5.40
N LEU A 206 22.01 6.30 5.59
CA LEU A 206 23.37 6.01 5.14
C LEU A 206 23.48 6.04 3.60
N TYR A 207 22.48 5.53 2.88
CA TYR A 207 22.41 5.69 1.43
C TYR A 207 22.36 7.17 1.02
N THR A 208 21.58 7.99 1.72
CA THR A 208 21.52 9.44 1.45
C THR A 208 22.88 10.11 1.69
N VAL A 209 23.63 9.72 2.72
CA VAL A 209 25.01 10.21 2.93
C VAL A 209 25.86 9.91 1.70
N SER A 210 25.82 8.67 1.19
CA SER A 210 26.54 8.29 -0.03
C SER A 210 26.10 9.11 -1.23
N GLN A 211 24.80 9.21 -1.49
CA GLN A 211 24.25 9.92 -2.65
C GLN A 211 24.58 11.42 -2.64
N VAL A 212 24.56 12.06 -1.48
CA VAL A 212 24.98 13.47 -1.34
C VAL A 212 26.49 13.60 -1.54
N SER A 213 27.27 12.69 -0.97
CA SER A 213 28.74 12.71 -1.07
C SER A 213 29.23 12.50 -2.50
N ASP A 214 28.47 11.75 -3.29
CA ASP A 214 28.74 11.44 -4.70
C ASP A 214 28.66 12.67 -5.65
N PHE A 215 28.19 13.83 -5.16
CA PHE A 215 28.27 15.11 -5.88
C PHE A 215 29.62 15.81 -5.74
N PHE A 216 30.47 15.35 -4.82
CA PHE A 216 31.74 15.99 -4.51
C PHE A 216 32.90 15.16 -5.07
N ARG A 217 33.99 15.84 -5.43
CA ARG A 217 35.25 15.17 -5.74
C ARG A 217 35.93 14.78 -4.44
N LEU A 218 35.90 13.49 -4.12
CA LEU A 218 36.47 12.93 -2.91
C LEU A 218 37.83 12.29 -3.19
N ASP A 219 38.75 12.38 -2.24
CA ASP A 219 39.93 11.52 -2.24
C ASP A 219 39.54 10.08 -1.91
N ALA A 220 40.46 9.12 -2.10
CA ALA A 220 40.17 7.71 -1.91
C ALA A 220 39.71 7.35 -0.49
N GLY A 221 40.23 8.03 0.54
CA GLY A 221 39.84 7.79 1.93
C GLY A 221 38.43 8.31 2.21
N ALA A 222 38.12 9.52 1.74
CA ALA A 222 36.79 10.11 1.84
C ALA A 222 35.76 9.33 1.02
N GLN A 223 36.12 8.85 -0.18
CA GLN A 223 35.26 8.00 -1.02
C GLN A 223 34.88 6.71 -0.28
N ALA A 224 35.85 6.01 0.30
CA ALA A 224 35.59 4.81 1.08
C ALA A 224 34.67 5.10 2.27
N LEU A 225 34.94 6.16 3.03
CA LEU A 225 34.22 6.50 4.26
C LEU A 225 32.79 7.03 4.02
N LEU A 226 32.59 7.84 2.98
CA LEU A 226 31.34 8.57 2.74
C LEU A 226 30.45 7.94 1.67
N VAL A 227 31.01 7.11 0.78
CA VAL A 227 30.25 6.46 -0.29
C VAL A 227 30.19 4.94 -0.08
N GLU A 228 31.34 4.27 -0.09
CA GLU A 228 31.38 2.79 -0.12
C GLU A 228 30.85 2.16 1.18
N TRP A 229 31.38 2.57 2.34
CA TRP A 229 30.95 2.02 3.63
C TRP A 229 29.48 2.33 3.96
N PRO A 230 28.96 3.56 3.76
CA PRO A 230 27.55 3.84 3.96
C PRO A 230 26.63 3.01 3.07
N LEU A 231 27.00 2.76 1.80
CA LEU A 231 26.23 1.84 0.93
C LEU A 231 26.28 0.41 1.45
N ALA A 232 27.46 -0.11 1.80
CA ALA A 232 27.60 -1.49 2.29
C ALA A 232 26.83 -1.71 3.59
N VAL A 233 26.98 -0.81 4.57
CA VAL A 233 26.28 -0.90 5.86
C VAL A 233 24.79 -0.64 5.69
N GLY A 234 24.40 0.33 4.87
CA GLY A 234 22.99 0.61 4.59
C GLY A 234 22.29 -0.56 3.93
N GLY A 235 22.95 -1.22 2.97
CA GLY A 235 22.43 -2.40 2.28
C GLY A 235 22.28 -3.57 3.23
N PHE A 236 23.26 -3.78 4.13
CA PHE A 236 23.15 -4.77 5.19
C PHE A 236 21.96 -4.49 6.12
N LEU A 237 21.72 -3.23 6.50
CA LEU A 237 20.57 -2.87 7.32
C LEU A 237 19.23 -3.09 6.61
N PHE A 238 19.16 -2.86 5.29
CA PHE A 238 18.00 -3.24 4.49
C PHE A 238 17.75 -4.75 4.49
N PHE A 239 18.80 -5.56 4.40
CA PHE A 239 18.72 -7.02 4.53
C PHE A 239 18.22 -7.44 5.93
N VAL A 240 18.73 -6.85 7.00
CA VAL A 240 18.26 -7.09 8.38
C VAL A 240 16.79 -6.72 8.53
N ALA A 241 16.39 -5.58 7.96
CA ALA A 241 15.00 -5.15 7.98
C ALA A 241 14.08 -6.12 7.25
N GLY A 242 14.48 -6.60 6.06
CA GLY A 242 13.76 -7.65 5.34
C GLY A 242 13.67 -8.95 6.13
N CYS A 243 14.73 -9.38 6.82
CA CYS A 243 14.67 -10.53 7.74
C CYS A 243 13.62 -10.34 8.83
N CYS A 244 13.51 -9.13 9.39
CA CYS A 244 12.48 -8.81 10.37
C CYS A 244 11.08 -8.92 9.77
N GLU A 245 10.86 -8.46 8.53
CA GLU A 245 9.57 -8.60 7.84
C GLU A 245 9.16 -10.07 7.65
N LEU A 246 10.12 -10.95 7.31
CA LEU A 246 9.87 -12.39 7.21
C LEU A 246 9.40 -12.97 8.55
N VAL A 247 10.04 -12.56 9.65
CA VAL A 247 9.73 -13.02 11.00
C VAL A 247 8.35 -12.54 11.46
N VAL A 248 8.08 -11.23 11.37
CA VAL A 248 6.82 -10.65 11.90
C VAL A 248 5.59 -11.13 11.12
N ASN A 249 5.74 -11.41 9.82
CA ASN A 249 4.66 -11.96 8.99
C ASN A 249 4.60 -13.49 9.00
N GLY A 250 5.52 -14.15 9.71
CA GLY A 250 5.53 -15.60 9.83
C GLY A 250 5.84 -16.33 8.50
N VAL A 251 6.51 -15.66 7.56
CA VAL A 251 6.76 -16.15 6.19
C VAL A 251 7.50 -17.49 6.20
N LEU A 252 8.44 -17.67 7.13
CA LEU A 252 9.25 -18.89 7.24
C LEU A 252 8.45 -20.12 7.70
N TRP A 253 7.24 -19.93 8.24
CA TRP A 253 6.40 -20.99 8.79
C TRP A 253 5.04 -21.12 8.10
N THR A 254 4.77 -20.29 7.09
CA THR A 254 3.47 -20.24 6.44
C THR A 254 3.61 -20.23 4.92
N TRP A 255 2.66 -20.88 4.25
CA TRP A 255 2.53 -20.77 2.80
C TRP A 255 2.01 -19.38 2.43
N PRO A 256 2.35 -18.86 1.24
CA PRO A 256 1.88 -17.57 0.76
C PRO A 256 0.36 -17.52 0.74
N ASP A 257 -0.23 -16.75 1.66
CA ASP A 257 -1.68 -16.64 1.81
C ASP A 257 -2.20 -15.18 1.70
N ARG A 258 -1.33 -14.18 1.79
CA ARG A 258 -1.66 -12.76 1.80
C ARG A 258 -0.64 -11.94 1.02
N LEU A 259 -1.04 -10.76 0.53
CA LEU A 259 -0.15 -9.84 -0.19
C LEU A 259 1.10 -9.46 0.62
N VAL A 260 0.96 -9.26 1.93
CA VAL A 260 2.08 -8.92 2.83
C VAL A 260 3.19 -9.97 2.83
N TRP A 261 2.87 -11.25 2.60
CA TRP A 261 3.86 -12.32 2.49
C TRP A 261 4.81 -12.07 1.30
N PHE A 262 4.24 -11.69 0.15
CA PHE A 262 5.01 -11.39 -1.06
C PHE A 262 5.82 -10.10 -0.89
N VAL A 263 5.23 -9.07 -0.28
CA VAL A 263 5.96 -7.82 0.02
C VAL A 263 7.17 -8.11 0.90
N ALA A 264 7.01 -8.86 1.99
CA ALA A 264 8.11 -9.22 2.88
C ALA A 264 9.22 -10.01 2.17
N CYS A 265 8.87 -10.97 1.30
CA CYS A 265 9.86 -11.71 0.52
C CYS A 265 10.61 -10.83 -0.48
N LEU A 266 9.89 -9.95 -1.19
CA LEU A 266 10.48 -9.05 -2.18
C LEU A 266 11.39 -8.02 -1.51
N ASN A 267 10.99 -7.48 -0.38
CA ASN A 267 11.78 -6.55 0.41
C ASN A 267 13.04 -7.21 0.99
N TRP A 268 12.93 -8.44 1.49
CA TRP A 268 14.09 -9.23 1.91
C TRP A 268 15.07 -9.49 0.77
N TYR A 269 14.56 -9.93 -0.39
CA TYR A 269 15.38 -10.16 -1.58
C TYR A 269 16.02 -8.86 -2.08
N GLY A 270 15.27 -7.76 -2.06
CA GLY A 270 15.77 -6.41 -2.35
C GLY A 270 16.90 -6.01 -1.43
N GLY A 271 16.73 -6.13 -0.11
CA GLY A 271 17.77 -5.83 0.87
C GLY A 271 19.04 -6.67 0.68
N LEU A 272 18.88 -7.98 0.45
CA LEU A 272 20.01 -8.87 0.19
C LEU A 272 20.79 -8.46 -1.06
N THR A 273 20.10 -8.22 -2.17
CA THR A 273 20.74 -7.88 -3.45
C THR A 273 21.42 -6.51 -3.41
N PHE A 274 20.81 -5.50 -2.76
CA PHE A 274 21.47 -4.21 -2.53
C PHE A 274 22.74 -4.36 -1.69
N TRP A 275 22.70 -5.15 -0.61
CA TRP A 275 23.89 -5.43 0.19
C TRP A 275 25.01 -6.08 -0.63
N LEU A 276 24.69 -7.14 -1.38
CA LEU A 276 25.67 -7.84 -2.22
C LEU A 276 26.25 -6.93 -3.30
N SER A 277 25.43 -6.08 -3.92
CA SER A 277 25.87 -5.10 -4.94
C SER A 277 26.79 -4.02 -4.38
N ALA A 278 26.64 -3.67 -3.09
CA ALA A 278 27.44 -2.65 -2.42
C ALA A 278 28.75 -3.18 -1.84
N CYS A 279 29.05 -4.49 -2.00
CA CYS A 279 30.27 -5.12 -1.52
C CYS A 279 31.17 -5.53 -2.70
N PRO A 280 32.13 -4.69 -3.11
CA PRO A 280 33.00 -4.95 -4.28
C PRO A 280 33.80 -6.25 -4.20
N SER A 281 34.10 -6.72 -2.97
CA SER A 281 34.79 -7.98 -2.72
C SER A 281 33.93 -9.22 -3.01
N VAL A 282 32.61 -9.05 -3.11
CA VAL A 282 31.64 -10.12 -3.37
C VAL A 282 31.17 -10.07 -4.83
N LEU A 283 30.76 -8.90 -5.31
CA LEU A 283 30.33 -8.67 -6.68
C LEU A 283 30.99 -7.41 -7.24
N ALA A 284 31.39 -7.44 -8.52
CA ALA A 284 31.99 -6.30 -9.20
C ALA A 284 31.50 -6.18 -10.65
N GLY A 285 31.67 -4.98 -11.22
CA GLY A 285 31.30 -4.67 -12.61
C GLY A 285 29.83 -4.92 -12.91
N ASP A 286 29.54 -5.34 -14.14
CA ASP A 286 28.17 -5.54 -14.64
C ASP A 286 27.35 -6.49 -13.77
N THR A 287 27.99 -7.46 -13.10
CA THR A 287 27.27 -8.41 -12.22
C THR A 287 26.70 -7.68 -11.00
N ALA A 288 27.46 -6.77 -10.39
CA ALA A 288 26.97 -5.95 -9.28
C ALA A 288 25.80 -5.06 -9.74
N THR A 289 25.91 -4.47 -10.94
CA THR A 289 24.85 -3.64 -11.55
C THR A 289 23.57 -4.43 -11.75
N TRP A 290 23.63 -5.62 -12.37
CA TRP A 290 22.44 -6.46 -12.59
C TRP A 290 21.81 -6.97 -11.29
N VAL A 291 22.62 -7.26 -10.27
CA VAL A 291 22.12 -7.62 -8.95
C VAL A 291 21.41 -6.42 -8.30
N GLY A 292 21.96 -5.21 -8.41
CA GLY A 292 21.30 -3.98 -7.97
C GLY A 292 19.99 -3.71 -8.72
N VAL A 293 19.93 -3.95 -10.02
CA VAL A 293 18.69 -3.89 -10.83
C VAL A 293 17.65 -4.87 -10.30
N ALA A 294 18.04 -6.12 -10.04
CA ALA A 294 17.14 -7.13 -9.49
C ALA A 294 16.56 -6.71 -8.13
N GLY A 295 17.40 -6.13 -7.27
CA GLY A 295 16.95 -5.59 -5.98
C GLY A 295 16.00 -4.42 -6.10
N THR A 296 16.29 -3.50 -7.02
CA THR A 296 15.44 -2.34 -7.31
C THR A 296 14.07 -2.78 -7.85
N LEU A 297 14.04 -3.75 -8.76
CA LEU A 297 12.80 -4.33 -9.27
C LEU A 297 12.00 -5.01 -8.17
N ALA A 298 12.67 -5.70 -7.23
CA ALA A 298 11.99 -6.34 -6.11
C ALA A 298 11.31 -5.31 -5.20
N TYR A 299 12.00 -4.23 -4.83
CA TYR A 299 11.38 -3.14 -4.07
C TYR A 299 10.28 -2.42 -4.85
N LEU A 300 10.44 -2.23 -6.16
CA LEU A 300 9.39 -1.64 -7.00
C LEU A 300 8.13 -2.50 -6.97
N VAL A 301 8.25 -3.82 -7.20
CA VAL A 301 7.11 -4.73 -7.13
C VAL A 301 6.53 -4.74 -5.71
N GLY A 302 7.38 -4.74 -4.67
CA GLY A 302 6.97 -4.63 -3.27
C GLY A 302 6.13 -3.38 -3.00
N ALA A 303 6.55 -2.23 -3.51
CA ALA A 303 5.83 -0.96 -3.38
C ALA A 303 4.49 -0.97 -4.14
N VAL A 304 4.45 -1.54 -5.36
CA VAL A 304 3.20 -1.74 -6.12
C VAL A 304 2.24 -2.65 -5.37
N LEU A 305 2.73 -3.76 -4.80
CA LEU A 305 1.93 -4.62 -3.94
C LEU A 305 1.49 -3.89 -2.66
N GLY A 306 2.30 -2.97 -2.12
CA GLY A 306 1.93 -2.06 -1.05
C GLY A 306 0.73 -1.17 -1.41
N LEU A 307 0.63 -0.67 -2.65
CA LEU A 307 -0.58 0.03 -3.12
C LEU A 307 -1.79 -0.91 -3.22
N LEU A 308 -1.60 -2.18 -3.55
CA LEU A 308 -2.67 -3.18 -3.54
C LEU A 308 -3.12 -3.54 -2.13
N MET A 309 -2.19 -3.59 -1.17
CA MET A 309 -2.47 -3.70 0.26
C MET A 309 -3.28 -2.48 0.73
N TRP A 310 -2.85 -1.27 0.38
CA TRP A 310 -3.58 -0.04 0.69
C TRP A 310 -5.02 -0.07 0.13
N ARG A 311 -5.20 -0.55 -1.10
CA ARG A 311 -6.53 -0.77 -1.70
C ARG A 311 -7.37 -1.78 -0.91
N GLY A 312 -6.73 -2.78 -0.30
CA GLY A 312 -7.33 -3.75 0.61
C GLY A 312 -7.53 -3.22 2.04
N GLU A 313 -7.26 -1.93 2.28
CA GLU A 313 -7.29 -1.28 3.60
C GLU A 313 -6.28 -1.90 4.59
N GLN A 314 -5.19 -2.48 4.07
CA GLN A 314 -4.04 -2.98 4.83
C GLN A 314 -3.00 -1.87 4.93
N PHE A 315 -2.89 -1.23 6.10
CA PHE A 315 -2.07 -0.03 6.24
C PHE A 315 -0.69 -0.26 6.88
N GLY A 316 -0.48 -1.35 7.61
CA GLY A 316 0.75 -1.56 8.38
C GLY A 316 2.00 -1.92 7.58
N GLY A 317 1.97 -1.76 6.25
CA GLY A 317 3.05 -2.19 5.35
C GLY A 317 3.42 -3.66 5.59
N ALA A 318 4.71 -4.00 5.50
CA ALA A 318 5.19 -5.33 5.88
C ALA A 318 5.75 -5.39 7.33
N MET A 319 5.75 -4.27 8.06
CA MET A 319 6.38 -4.20 9.38
C MET A 319 5.39 -4.26 10.55
N ILE A 320 4.11 -3.95 10.34
CA ILE A 320 3.08 -3.89 11.39
C ILE A 320 1.91 -4.84 11.04
N PRO A 321 2.09 -6.17 11.19
CA PRO A 321 1.07 -7.16 10.80
C PRO A 321 -0.29 -6.96 11.50
N ALA A 322 -0.30 -6.41 12.71
CA ALA A 322 -1.51 -6.14 13.48
C ALA A 322 -2.51 -5.28 12.69
N LEU A 323 -2.03 -4.24 12.00
CA LEU A 323 -2.87 -3.35 11.19
C LEU A 323 -3.35 -3.98 9.89
N ASN A 324 -2.68 -5.03 9.42
CA ASN A 324 -3.08 -5.74 8.20
C ASN A 324 -4.11 -6.84 8.46
N ARG A 325 -4.22 -7.31 9.71
CA ARG A 325 -5.15 -8.38 10.09
C ARG A 325 -6.59 -7.91 10.19
N VAL A 326 -6.78 -6.64 10.56
CA VAL A 326 -8.08 -5.96 10.66
C VAL A 326 -8.55 -5.37 9.32
N ALA A 327 -7.85 -5.67 8.22
CA ALA A 327 -8.16 -5.18 6.88
C ALA A 327 -9.06 -6.15 6.10
N ASN A 328 -9.65 -5.69 4.98
CA ASN A 328 -10.70 -6.34 4.14
C ASN A 328 -12.15 -6.22 4.59
N GLU A 329 -12.42 -5.50 5.67
CA GLU A 329 -13.77 -5.36 6.18
C GLU A 329 -14.42 -4.07 5.66
N SER A 330 -15.71 -4.12 5.30
CA SER A 330 -16.41 -2.89 4.90
C SER A 330 -16.48 -1.94 6.09
N VAL A 331 -16.19 -0.68 5.84
CA VAL A 331 -16.11 0.35 6.87
C VAL A 331 -17.34 1.25 6.76
N ALA A 332 -17.96 1.58 7.89
CA ALA A 332 -19.03 2.56 7.93
C ALA A 332 -18.72 3.68 8.92
N LEU A 333 -19.34 4.83 8.69
CA LEU A 333 -19.29 5.94 9.63
C LEU A 333 -20.52 5.90 10.51
N ARG A 334 -20.31 6.06 11.81
CA ARG A 334 -21.38 6.32 12.77
C ARG A 334 -21.18 7.69 13.37
N ARG A 335 -22.16 8.55 13.21
CA ARG A 335 -22.18 9.84 13.90
C ARG A 335 -22.77 9.65 15.30
N ASP A 336 -22.05 10.07 16.32
CA ASP A 336 -22.57 10.14 17.68
C ASP A 336 -23.64 11.25 17.76
N PRO A 337 -24.90 10.93 18.15
CA PRO A 337 -25.97 11.92 18.26
C PRO A 337 -25.71 13.00 19.31
N ALA A 338 -24.97 12.68 20.37
CA ALA A 338 -24.74 13.59 21.49
C ALA A 338 -23.57 14.55 21.23
N THR A 339 -22.49 14.04 20.63
CA THR A 339 -21.26 14.81 20.41
C THR A 339 -21.08 15.29 18.97
N GLY A 340 -21.81 14.72 18.01
CA GLY A 340 -21.63 14.94 16.58
C GLY A 340 -20.35 14.32 16.01
N ALA A 341 -19.54 13.62 16.83
CA ALA A 341 -18.30 13.00 16.41
C ALA A 341 -18.55 11.82 15.47
N CYS A 342 -17.76 11.71 14.41
CA CYS A 342 -17.80 10.56 13.50
C CYS A 342 -16.84 9.47 13.97
N HIS A 343 -17.40 8.32 14.29
CA HIS A 343 -16.67 7.10 14.60
C HIS A 343 -16.65 6.19 13.39
N VAL A 344 -15.56 5.42 13.28
CA VAL A 344 -15.45 4.39 12.26
C VAL A 344 -15.92 3.09 12.90
N ILE A 345 -16.92 2.45 12.32
CA ILE A 345 -17.46 1.19 12.80
C ILE A 345 -17.34 0.10 11.74
N HIS A 346 -17.19 -1.12 12.23
CA HIS A 346 -17.16 -2.29 11.38
C HIS A 346 -18.55 -2.56 10.76
N SER A 347 -18.59 -2.84 9.45
CA SER A 347 -19.85 -3.04 8.70
C SER A 347 -20.79 -4.10 9.25
N SER A 348 -20.28 -5.15 9.92
CA SER A 348 -21.14 -6.18 10.53
C SER A 348 -22.06 -5.64 11.62
N LYS A 349 -21.77 -4.45 12.18
CA LYS A 349 -22.57 -3.78 13.21
C LYS A 349 -23.57 -2.76 12.64
N VAL A 350 -23.64 -2.58 11.32
CA VAL A 350 -24.45 -1.56 10.66
C VAL A 350 -25.73 -2.19 10.11
N GLN A 351 -26.89 -1.56 10.33
CA GLN A 351 -28.12 -2.03 9.67
C GLN A 351 -28.10 -1.63 8.18
N PRO A 352 -28.66 -2.44 7.26
CA PRO A 352 -28.56 -2.23 5.80
C PRO A 352 -29.03 -0.84 5.32
N LYS A 353 -29.97 -0.24 6.04
CA LYS A 353 -30.53 1.11 5.79
C LYS A 353 -29.57 2.26 6.14
N ASP A 354 -28.61 2.02 7.04
CA ASP A 354 -27.57 3.00 7.42
C ASP A 354 -26.30 2.81 6.57
N LEU A 355 -26.27 1.78 5.71
CA LEU A 355 -25.15 1.43 4.83
C LEU A 355 -24.99 2.38 3.63
N GLU A 356 -25.96 3.26 3.35
CA GLU A 356 -25.83 4.28 2.31
C GLU A 356 -24.70 5.29 2.60
N GLU A 357 -24.36 5.51 3.88
CA GLU A 357 -23.18 6.28 4.32
C GLU A 357 -21.92 5.41 4.53
N ALA A 358 -21.94 4.14 4.12
CA ALA A 358 -20.75 3.31 4.20
C ALA A 358 -19.63 3.91 3.36
N LEU A 359 -18.52 4.24 4.02
CA LEU A 359 -17.23 4.40 3.39
C LEU A 359 -16.93 3.06 2.70
N ASN A 360 -17.29 2.95 1.44
CA ASN A 360 -16.81 1.91 0.54
C ASN A 360 -15.63 2.47 -0.27
N PRO A 361 -14.47 2.82 0.32
CA PRO A 361 -13.38 3.51 -0.36
C PRO A 361 -12.48 2.53 -1.13
N ARG A 362 -13.01 1.41 -1.65
CA ARG A 362 -12.16 0.49 -2.41
C ARG A 362 -11.80 1.12 -3.74
N LEU A 363 -10.52 1.50 -3.88
CA LEU A 363 -9.97 1.98 -5.13
C LEU A 363 -10.22 0.95 -6.24
N SER A 364 -10.69 1.40 -7.40
CA SER A 364 -10.86 0.51 -8.54
C SER A 364 -9.50 0.02 -9.06
N TRP A 365 -9.45 -1.16 -9.70
CA TRP A 365 -8.23 -1.62 -10.39
C TRP A 365 -7.71 -0.61 -11.41
N ARG A 366 -8.62 0.08 -12.10
CA ARG A 366 -8.27 1.20 -12.99
C ARG A 366 -7.56 2.33 -12.22
N GLY A 367 -8.05 2.65 -11.02
CA GLY A 367 -7.41 3.63 -10.14
C GLY A 367 -5.98 3.26 -9.77
N VAL A 368 -5.72 1.99 -9.45
CA VAL A 368 -4.35 1.49 -9.17
C VAL A 368 -3.45 1.68 -10.40
N VAL A 369 -3.94 1.33 -11.59
CA VAL A 369 -3.18 1.52 -12.84
C VAL A 369 -2.85 3.00 -13.06
N PHE A 370 -3.82 3.90 -12.86
CA PHE A 370 -3.59 5.34 -12.97
C PHE A 370 -2.60 5.88 -11.94
N LEU A 371 -2.64 5.40 -10.69
CA LEU A 371 -1.65 5.79 -9.68
C LEU A 371 -0.24 5.40 -10.11
N ASN A 372 -0.03 4.17 -10.57
CA ASN A 372 1.27 3.72 -11.07
C ASN A 372 1.71 4.52 -12.30
N LEU A 373 0.77 4.88 -13.19
CA LEU A 373 1.05 5.76 -14.32
C LEU A 373 1.51 7.14 -13.85
N TYR A 374 0.89 7.71 -12.82
CA TYR A 374 1.31 9.01 -12.27
C TYR A 374 2.70 8.94 -11.65
N VAL A 375 3.01 7.89 -10.89
CA VAL A 375 4.36 7.64 -10.34
C VAL A 375 5.39 7.55 -11.47
N PHE A 376 5.06 6.84 -12.56
CA PHE A 376 5.93 6.76 -13.73
C PHE A 376 6.14 8.12 -14.40
N ILE A 377 5.07 8.91 -14.58
CA ILE A 377 5.16 10.26 -15.15
C ILE A 377 6.05 11.14 -14.27
N ALA A 378 5.88 11.09 -12.94
CA ALA A 378 6.69 11.87 -12.01
C ALA A 378 8.18 11.51 -12.13
N ALA A 379 8.52 10.21 -12.12
CA ALA A 379 9.89 9.75 -12.31
C ALA A 379 10.47 10.18 -13.68
N ALA A 380 9.71 10.05 -14.76
CA ALA A 380 10.13 10.49 -16.09
C ALA A 380 10.37 12.01 -16.16
N GLN A 381 9.56 12.81 -15.47
CA GLN A 381 9.75 14.26 -15.39
C GLN A 381 10.98 14.65 -14.56
N TRP A 382 11.29 13.92 -13.49
CA TRP A 382 12.55 14.10 -12.76
C TRP A 382 13.77 13.83 -13.64
N ILE A 383 13.71 12.79 -14.47
CA ILE A 383 14.77 12.48 -15.44
C ILE A 383 14.88 13.61 -16.48
N ALA A 384 13.76 14.11 -17.00
CA ALA A 384 13.76 15.24 -17.94
C ALA A 384 14.29 16.54 -17.30
N CYS A 385 13.98 16.80 -16.02
CA CYS A 385 14.58 17.91 -15.27
C CYS A 385 16.09 17.69 -15.09
N SER A 386 16.52 16.45 -14.88
CA SER A 386 17.92 16.10 -14.69
C SER A 386 18.76 16.31 -15.94
N SER A 387 18.30 15.86 -17.11
CA SER A 387 18.99 16.06 -18.39
C SER A 387 19.18 17.52 -18.74
N CYS A 388 18.33 18.40 -18.22
CA CYS A 388 18.48 19.85 -18.39
C CYS A 388 19.74 20.39 -17.70
N LEU A 389 20.11 19.85 -16.53
CA LEU A 389 21.10 20.47 -15.63
C LEU A 389 22.51 20.61 -16.22
N HIS A 390 22.85 19.82 -17.24
CA HIS A 390 24.12 19.92 -17.95
C HIS A 390 24.38 21.33 -18.53
N HIS A 391 23.31 22.04 -18.93
CA HIS A 391 23.40 23.41 -19.48
C HIS A 391 23.54 24.51 -18.42
N ALA A 392 23.68 24.17 -17.14
CA ALA A 392 23.77 25.19 -16.07
C ALA A 392 24.97 26.12 -16.24
N SER A 393 26.09 25.63 -16.79
CA SER A 393 27.28 26.44 -17.08
C SER A 393 27.11 27.44 -18.23
N ASP A 394 26.09 27.26 -19.08
CA ASP A 394 25.85 28.10 -20.27
C ASP A 394 25.31 29.50 -19.91
N ILE A 395 24.99 29.77 -18.64
CA ILE A 395 24.41 31.04 -18.17
C ILE A 395 25.17 32.27 -18.66
N HIS A 396 26.50 32.19 -18.70
CA HIS A 396 27.37 33.28 -19.14
C HIS A 396 27.82 33.16 -20.60
N GLN A 397 27.88 31.93 -21.14
CA GLN A 397 28.45 31.66 -22.46
C GLN A 397 27.40 31.70 -23.57
N ASN A 398 26.20 31.18 -23.30
CA ASN A 398 25.08 31.17 -24.23
C ASN A 398 23.75 31.42 -23.50
N PRO A 399 23.39 32.71 -23.27
CA PRO A 399 22.17 33.07 -22.54
C PRO A 399 20.88 32.56 -23.20
N ALA A 400 20.88 32.34 -24.52
CA ALA A 400 19.72 31.79 -25.22
C ALA A 400 19.51 30.31 -24.88
N ASN A 401 20.59 29.51 -24.89
CA ASN A 401 20.55 28.12 -24.46
C ASN A 401 20.18 28.00 -22.98
N PHE A 402 20.75 28.85 -22.11
CA PHE A 402 20.39 28.88 -20.70
C PHE A 402 18.90 29.20 -20.48
N ARG A 403 18.32 30.17 -21.20
CA ARG A 403 16.88 30.46 -21.13
C ARG A 403 16.02 29.29 -21.57
N ARG A 404 16.41 28.61 -22.66
CA ARG A 404 15.72 27.40 -23.14
C ARG A 404 15.77 26.30 -22.07
N PHE A 405 16.95 26.05 -21.50
CA PHE A 405 17.17 25.14 -20.38
C PHE A 405 16.25 25.46 -19.20
N LEU A 406 16.28 26.71 -18.73
CA LEU A 406 15.50 27.14 -17.56
C LEU A 406 14.00 26.94 -17.80
N ASN A 407 13.50 27.24 -19.00
CA ASN A 407 12.11 27.01 -19.36
C ASN A 407 11.74 25.52 -19.34
N LEU A 408 12.59 24.64 -19.86
CA LEU A 408 12.37 23.19 -19.83
C LEU A 408 12.39 22.65 -18.41
N PHE A 409 13.37 23.07 -17.60
CA PHE A 409 13.48 22.67 -16.20
C PHE A 409 12.27 23.12 -15.37
N ILE A 410 11.86 24.39 -15.48
CA ILE A 410 10.68 24.92 -14.78
C ILE A 410 9.41 24.21 -15.26
N SER A 411 9.26 23.95 -16.57
CA SER A 411 8.12 23.21 -17.10
C SER A 411 8.05 21.79 -16.53
N GLY A 412 9.19 21.10 -16.43
CA GLY A 412 9.29 19.79 -15.81
C GLY A 412 8.92 19.82 -14.32
N LEU A 413 9.42 20.80 -13.56
CA LEU A 413 9.05 20.97 -12.15
C LEU A 413 7.56 21.22 -11.95
N VAL A 414 6.95 22.09 -12.78
CA VAL A 414 5.50 22.34 -12.75
C VAL A 414 4.74 21.04 -13.02
N ASN A 415 5.18 20.24 -13.99
CA ASN A 415 4.58 18.96 -14.30
C ASN A 415 4.67 17.97 -13.12
N ILE A 416 5.84 17.89 -12.45
CA ILE A 416 6.02 17.09 -11.24
C ILE A 416 5.02 17.51 -10.17
N VAL A 417 4.89 18.82 -9.91
CA VAL A 417 3.95 19.36 -8.92
C VAL A 417 2.51 19.01 -9.28
N ILE A 418 2.10 19.19 -10.54
CA ILE A 418 0.75 18.84 -11.00
C ILE A 418 0.46 17.35 -10.76
N VAL A 419 1.38 16.47 -11.15
CA VAL A 419 1.22 15.01 -11.00
C VAL A 419 1.19 14.60 -9.53
N HIS A 420 1.99 15.23 -8.67
CA HIS A 420 1.92 15.01 -7.23
C HIS A 420 0.61 15.51 -6.62
N MET A 421 0.09 16.67 -7.05
CA MET A 421 -1.24 17.14 -6.63
C MET A 421 -2.35 16.16 -7.03
N LEU A 422 -2.22 15.49 -8.18
CA LEU A 422 -3.13 14.43 -8.58
C LEU A 422 -3.06 13.22 -7.65
N MET A 423 -1.86 12.83 -7.24
CA MET A 423 -1.68 11.75 -6.27
C MET A 423 -2.26 12.12 -4.90
N VAL A 424 -2.06 13.37 -4.43
CA VAL A 424 -2.72 13.92 -3.23
C VAL A 424 -4.24 13.85 -3.35
N LEU A 425 -4.80 14.25 -4.50
CA LEU A 425 -6.24 14.19 -4.70
C LEU A 425 -6.76 12.75 -4.64
N ASN A 426 -6.05 11.79 -5.24
CA ASN A 426 -6.43 10.37 -5.21
C ASN A 426 -6.21 9.73 -3.82
N SER A 427 -5.30 10.26 -2.99
CA SER A 427 -5.13 9.80 -1.61
C SER A 427 -6.32 10.21 -0.74
N ALA A 428 -6.94 11.36 -1.03
CA ALA A 428 -8.12 11.87 -0.32
C ALA A 428 -9.46 11.38 -0.92
N ILE A 429 -9.55 11.31 -2.25
CA ILE A 429 -10.77 10.97 -3.00
C ILE A 429 -10.54 9.65 -3.74
N VAL A 430 -11.00 8.56 -3.14
CA VAL A 430 -10.70 7.20 -3.61
C VAL A 430 -11.68 6.75 -4.71
N LYS A 431 -12.87 7.36 -4.75
CA LYS A 431 -13.90 7.12 -5.78
C LYS A 431 -13.93 8.28 -6.76
N MET A 432 -14.07 7.95 -8.04
CA MET A 432 -14.46 8.96 -9.01
C MET A 432 -15.80 9.58 -8.58
N PRO A 433 -15.90 10.92 -8.53
CA PRO A 433 -17.15 11.56 -8.19
C PRO A 433 -18.26 11.13 -9.15
N LYS A 434 -19.46 10.93 -8.61
CA LYS A 434 -20.62 10.51 -9.40
C LYS A 434 -21.09 11.65 -10.31
N LYS A 435 -22.03 11.36 -11.22
CA LYS A 435 -22.56 12.35 -12.18
C LYS A 435 -23.30 13.51 -11.51
N ASP A 436 -23.85 13.25 -10.34
CA ASP A 436 -24.53 14.18 -9.43
C ASP A 436 -23.56 15.05 -8.61
N GLU A 437 -22.26 14.74 -8.61
CA GLU A 437 -21.22 15.45 -7.84
C GLU A 437 -20.39 16.41 -8.74
N GLU A 438 -20.99 16.99 -9.78
CA GLU A 438 -20.33 18.07 -10.54
C GLU A 438 -20.13 19.31 -9.65
N PRO A 439 -19.01 20.06 -9.78
CA PRO A 439 -18.01 20.01 -10.84
C PRO A 439 -16.84 19.03 -10.59
N TYR A 440 -16.84 18.29 -9.48
CA TYR A 440 -15.69 17.47 -9.06
C TYR A 440 -15.39 16.34 -10.04
N ARG A 441 -16.42 15.76 -10.66
CA ARG A 441 -16.24 14.73 -11.68
C ARG A 441 -15.55 15.28 -12.92
N SER A 442 -15.99 16.42 -13.44
CA SER A 442 -15.34 17.09 -14.57
C SER A 442 -13.89 17.44 -14.27
N LEU A 443 -13.61 17.94 -13.06
CA LEU A 443 -12.25 18.19 -12.60
C LEU A 443 -11.39 16.92 -12.62
N ALA A 444 -11.87 15.81 -12.07
CA ALA A 444 -11.15 14.53 -12.06
C ALA A 444 -10.87 13.98 -13.48
N ILE A 445 -11.78 14.19 -14.44
CA ILE A 445 -11.58 13.82 -15.85
C ILE A 445 -10.52 14.71 -16.50
N LEU A 446 -10.64 16.03 -16.33
CA LEU A 446 -9.69 17.00 -16.87
C LEU A 446 -8.27 16.72 -16.36
N MET A 447 -8.14 16.43 -15.08
CA MET A 447 -6.90 16.05 -14.42
C MET A 447 -6.23 14.82 -15.06
N ARG A 448 -7.00 13.80 -15.46
CA ARG A 448 -6.47 12.64 -16.20
C ARG A 448 -5.98 13.03 -17.59
N LEU A 449 -6.74 13.87 -18.29
CA LEU A 449 -6.34 14.37 -19.62
C LEU A 449 -5.02 15.17 -19.52
N VAL A 450 -4.91 16.05 -18.54
CA VAL A 450 -3.68 16.79 -18.24
C VAL A 450 -2.52 15.83 -18.00
N SER A 451 -2.74 14.73 -17.25
CA SER A 451 -1.69 13.72 -17.02
C SER A 451 -1.16 13.09 -18.30
N PHE A 452 -2.04 12.77 -19.25
CA PHE A 452 -1.62 12.21 -20.55
C PHE A 452 -0.87 13.23 -21.40
N VAL A 453 -1.30 14.50 -21.39
CA VAL A 453 -0.59 15.59 -22.06
C VAL A 453 0.80 15.78 -21.44
N VAL A 454 0.88 15.80 -20.11
CA VAL A 454 2.15 15.89 -19.38
C VAL A 454 3.05 14.71 -19.71
N LEU A 455 2.52 13.48 -19.73
CA LEU A 455 3.29 12.28 -20.11
C LEU A 455 3.89 12.45 -21.51
N GLY A 456 3.05 12.76 -22.50
CA GLY A 456 3.50 12.98 -23.88
C GLY A 456 4.55 14.08 -23.97
N ASN A 457 4.38 15.18 -23.24
CA ASN A 457 5.36 16.25 -23.14
C ASN A 457 6.69 15.78 -22.53
N SER A 458 6.68 14.95 -21.47
CA SER A 458 7.92 14.37 -20.90
C SER A 458 8.66 13.51 -21.91
N ILE A 459 7.95 12.60 -22.58
CA ILE A 459 8.57 11.66 -23.54
C ILE A 459 9.21 12.44 -24.69
N LEU A 460 8.47 13.39 -25.27
CA LEU A 460 8.97 14.20 -26.38
C LEU A 460 10.13 15.10 -25.95
N THR A 461 10.07 15.68 -24.75
CA THR A 461 11.16 16.52 -24.23
C THR A 461 12.43 15.70 -24.04
N LEU A 462 12.30 14.51 -23.45
CA LEU A 462 13.43 13.61 -23.23
C LEU A 462 14.02 13.13 -24.56
N ASP A 463 13.18 12.71 -25.50
CA ASP A 463 13.61 12.27 -26.84
C ASP A 463 14.37 13.38 -27.58
N ILE A 464 13.83 14.61 -27.60
CA ILE A 464 14.49 15.77 -28.20
C ILE A 464 15.86 16.01 -27.54
N GLN A 465 15.93 15.95 -26.21
CA GLN A 465 17.18 16.21 -25.50
C GLN A 465 18.24 15.13 -25.77
N LEU A 466 17.84 13.86 -25.79
CA LEU A 466 18.74 12.75 -26.08
C LEU A 466 19.17 12.72 -27.55
N ALA A 467 18.33 13.20 -28.47
CA ALA A 467 18.62 13.20 -29.90
C ALA A 467 19.46 14.39 -30.38
N THR A 468 19.59 15.48 -29.60
CA THR A 468 20.32 16.68 -30.04
C THR A 468 21.82 16.52 -29.80
N PRO A 469 22.68 16.44 -30.85
CA PRO A 469 24.13 16.37 -30.66
C PRO A 469 24.65 17.70 -30.09
N VAL A 470 25.55 17.64 -29.11
CA VAL A 470 26.16 18.80 -28.41
C VAL A 470 26.99 19.72 -29.34
N GLY A 471 27.11 19.41 -30.64
CA GLY A 471 27.90 20.19 -31.61
C GLY A 471 27.13 20.76 -32.81
N SER A 472 25.80 20.69 -32.86
CA SER A 472 25.03 21.09 -34.06
C SER A 472 24.24 22.40 -33.95
N GLN A 473 24.53 23.28 -32.97
CA GLN A 473 23.91 24.61 -32.87
C GLN A 473 24.91 25.72 -32.57
#